data_AF-A0A3B6N307-F1
#
_entry.id   AF-A0A3B6N307-F1
#
_cell.length_a   1.000
_cell.length_b   1.000
_cell.length_c   1.000
_cell.angle_alpha   90.00
_cell.angle_beta   90.00
_cell.angle_gamma   90.00
#
_symmetry.space_group_name_H-M   'P 1'
#
loop_
_entity.id
_entity.type
_entity.pdbx_description
1 polymer ?
#
loop_
_entity_poly.entity_id
_entity_poly.type
_entity_poly.pdbx_seq_one_letter_code
_entity_poly.pdbx_strand_id
1 'polypeptide(L)'
;MPSPLRNMPAVAPAATECRLSGKAGAKQGIIRGNDHKCFVRLHGDLIVSYRMRAVGGSKRPTLLHEEAPKKFDKLFELFDPDAFFQSYLACRDAIHQMLAQTPLVGEFDLAPDNWDDFLPHDLATFTVGAARRDADEHGRVDLRYSVDIDLTIWVKVFYSEPKALLLACNQRAAVTRCLFAATPTDCCVCMEDFVAPRDSDTTVRLPCSHAFHRACILPWLYKASTCPKCRHGLAKYLDAATDTPMGKFPGLPKPS
;
A
#
# COMPACT_ATOMS: atom_id res chain seq x y z
N MET A 1 8.31 0.32 -6.81
CA MET A 1 6.94 0.49 -7.33
C MET A 1 6.33 -0.89 -7.55
N PRO A 2 5.27 -1.26 -6.81
CA PRO A 2 4.67 -2.59 -6.87
C PRO A 2 4.10 -2.91 -8.26
N SER A 3 4.07 -4.22 -8.59
CA SER A 3 3.67 -4.76 -9.90
C SER A 3 2.37 -4.16 -10.48
N PRO A 4 1.29 -3.95 -9.69
CA PRO A 4 0.03 -3.39 -10.19
C PRO A 4 0.11 -1.93 -10.64
N LEU A 5 1.13 -1.17 -10.19
CA LEU A 5 1.30 0.25 -10.55
C LEU A 5 2.17 0.44 -11.79
N ARG A 6 2.88 -0.60 -12.24
CA ARG A 6 3.88 -0.48 -13.32
C ARG A 6 3.27 -0.14 -14.67
N ASN A 7 2.03 -0.58 -14.91
CA ASN A 7 1.35 -0.42 -16.19
C ASN A 7 0.26 0.67 -16.15
N MET A 8 0.25 1.50 -15.11
CA MET A 8 -0.78 2.53 -14.98
C MET A 8 -0.50 3.71 -15.90
N PRO A 9 -1.56 4.29 -16.51
CA PRO A 9 -1.47 5.50 -17.32
C PRO A 9 -1.03 6.71 -16.49
N ALA A 10 -0.75 7.84 -17.14
CA ALA A 10 -0.26 9.04 -16.47
C ALA A 10 -1.15 9.45 -15.27
N VAL A 11 -0.55 10.08 -14.25
CA VAL A 11 -1.14 10.48 -12.95
C VAL A 11 -1.73 9.38 -12.06
N ALA A 12 -2.19 8.25 -12.61
CA ALA A 12 -2.80 7.16 -11.86
C ALA A 12 -1.87 6.55 -10.80
N PRO A 13 -0.55 6.33 -11.03
CA PRO A 13 0.36 5.87 -9.98
C PRO A 13 0.39 6.81 -8.76
N ALA A 14 0.44 8.13 -8.98
CA ALA A 14 0.49 9.13 -7.92
C ALA A 14 -0.84 9.25 -7.14
N ALA A 15 -1.93 8.79 -7.75
CA ALA A 15 -3.25 8.73 -7.14
C ALA A 15 -3.58 7.36 -6.50
N THR A 16 -2.63 6.42 -6.54
CA THR A 16 -2.81 5.06 -6.03
C THR A 16 -1.92 4.81 -4.82
N GLU A 17 -2.46 4.15 -3.80
CA GLU A 17 -1.73 3.67 -2.64
C GLU A 17 -1.84 2.14 -2.55
N CYS A 18 -0.81 1.49 -2.01
CA CYS A 18 -0.77 0.05 -1.82
C CYS A 18 -0.60 -0.25 -0.33
N ARG A 19 -1.45 -1.11 0.23
CA ARG A 19 -1.41 -1.50 1.64
C ARG A 19 -1.34 -3.02 1.75
N LEU A 20 -0.55 -3.51 2.68
CA LEU A 20 -0.41 -4.93 2.98
C LEU A 20 -1.11 -5.28 4.28
N SER A 21 -1.66 -6.47 4.36
CA SER A 21 -2.12 -7.07 5.61
C SER A 21 -1.85 -8.57 5.55
N GLY A 22 -1.60 -9.19 6.68
CA GLY A 22 -1.27 -10.61 6.71
C GLY A 22 -2.00 -11.34 7.82
N LYS A 23 -2.16 -12.64 7.62
CA LYS A 23 -2.50 -13.60 8.67
C LYS A 23 -1.55 -14.76 8.55
N ALA A 24 -1.11 -15.27 9.69
CA ALA A 24 -0.14 -16.34 9.72
C ALA A 24 -0.50 -17.41 10.76
N GLY A 25 -0.14 -18.64 10.46
CA GLY A 25 0.06 -19.71 11.41
C GLY A 25 1.49 -20.22 11.30
N ALA A 26 2.05 -20.73 12.40
CA ALA A 26 3.37 -21.34 12.39
C ALA A 26 3.39 -22.62 13.22
N LYS A 27 4.19 -23.58 12.78
CA LYS A 27 4.48 -24.84 13.47
C LYS A 27 5.98 -24.99 13.58
N GLN A 28 6.45 -25.20 14.81
CA GLN A 28 7.86 -25.45 15.09
C GLN A 28 8.03 -26.93 15.47
N GLY A 29 9.03 -27.58 14.89
CA GLY A 29 9.42 -28.95 15.22
C GLY A 29 10.91 -29.06 15.49
N ILE A 30 11.28 -29.88 16.47
CA ILE A 30 12.68 -30.18 16.81
C ILE A 30 13.21 -31.23 15.84
N ILE A 31 14.33 -30.94 15.18
CA ILE A 31 15.03 -31.86 14.29
C ILE A 31 15.91 -32.78 15.15
N ARG A 32 15.69 -34.09 15.05
CA ARG A 32 16.50 -35.12 15.74
C ARG A 32 17.48 -35.74 14.74
N GLY A 33 18.76 -35.36 14.81
CA GLY A 33 19.80 -35.90 13.93
C GLY A 33 21.14 -35.16 14.04
N ASN A 34 22.20 -35.74 13.49
CA ASN A 34 23.56 -35.17 13.47
C ASN A 34 23.77 -34.05 12.42
N ASP A 35 22.73 -33.69 11.65
CA ASP A 35 22.84 -32.66 10.61
C ASP A 35 22.37 -31.30 11.16
N HIS A 36 23.28 -30.32 11.18
CA HIS A 36 23.25 -29.16 12.09
C HIS A 36 22.45 -27.93 11.60
N LYS A 37 21.58 -28.10 10.60
CA LYS A 37 20.93 -26.96 9.92
C LYS A 37 19.51 -26.75 10.40
N CYS A 38 19.16 -25.49 10.70
CA CYS A 38 17.78 -25.08 10.98
C CYS A 38 17.15 -24.49 9.72
N PHE A 39 15.87 -24.74 9.50
CA PHE A 39 15.17 -24.29 8.31
C PHE A 39 13.87 -23.56 8.65
N VAL A 40 13.53 -22.58 7.81
CA VAL A 40 12.24 -21.89 7.83
C VAL A 40 11.58 -22.06 6.47
N ARG A 41 10.41 -22.69 6.42
CA ARG A 41 9.58 -22.75 5.21
C ARG A 41 8.50 -21.70 5.29
N LEU A 42 8.44 -20.81 4.32
CA LEU A 42 7.35 -19.85 4.14
C LEU A 42 6.49 -20.31 2.96
N HIS A 43 5.21 -20.56 3.20
CA HIS A 43 4.28 -20.92 2.14
C HIS A 43 2.89 -20.35 2.38
N GLY A 44 2.09 -20.33 1.32
CA GLY A 44 0.68 -19.94 1.38
C GLY A 44 0.25 -19.11 0.18
N ASP A 45 -0.66 -18.17 0.40
CA ASP A 45 -1.39 -17.45 -0.64
C ASP A 45 -1.16 -15.94 -0.60
N LEU A 46 -0.91 -15.35 -1.78
CA LEU A 46 -0.92 -13.92 -2.02
C LEU A 46 -2.20 -13.54 -2.77
N ILE A 47 -2.98 -12.63 -2.20
CA ILE A 47 -4.26 -12.17 -2.78
C ILE A 47 -4.18 -10.67 -3.03
N VAL A 48 -4.39 -10.25 -4.28
CA VAL A 48 -4.36 -8.83 -4.67
C VAL A 48 -5.78 -8.36 -4.94
N SER A 49 -6.19 -7.30 -4.24
CA SER A 49 -7.51 -6.68 -4.39
C SER A 49 -7.38 -5.22 -4.83
N TYR A 50 -8.23 -4.83 -5.78
CA TYR A 50 -8.29 -3.51 -6.38
C TYR A 50 -9.52 -2.78 -5.88
N ARG A 51 -9.29 -1.68 -5.20
CA ARG A 51 -10.32 -0.88 -4.54
C ARG A 51 -10.24 0.55 -5.02
N MET A 52 -11.38 1.22 -5.10
CA MET A 52 -11.43 2.58 -5.63
C MET A 52 -12.30 3.48 -4.77
N ARG A 53 -11.89 4.74 -4.65
CA ARG A 53 -12.75 5.82 -4.18
C ARG A 53 -13.15 6.68 -5.38
N ALA A 54 -14.41 6.58 -5.78
CA ALA A 54 -14.92 7.26 -6.96
C ALA A 54 -15.24 8.73 -6.68
N VAL A 55 -15.17 9.56 -7.72
CA VAL A 55 -15.69 10.94 -7.69
C VAL A 55 -17.22 10.91 -7.55
N GLY A 56 -17.77 11.73 -6.65
CA GLY A 56 -19.21 11.69 -6.32
C GLY A 56 -19.65 10.48 -5.48
N GLY A 57 -18.70 9.65 -5.05
CA GLY A 57 -18.96 8.43 -4.27
C GLY A 57 -18.72 8.58 -2.76
N SER A 58 -18.83 7.45 -2.06
CA SER A 58 -18.47 7.37 -0.64
C SER A 58 -16.96 7.56 -0.44
N LYS A 59 -16.57 8.06 0.74
CA LYS A 59 -15.16 8.02 1.18
C LYS A 59 -14.63 6.59 1.35
N ARG A 60 -15.52 5.62 1.57
CA ARG A 60 -15.14 4.21 1.71
C ARG A 60 -14.78 3.62 0.35
N PRO A 61 -13.60 3.00 0.19
CA PRO A 61 -13.25 2.33 -1.04
C PRO A 61 -14.20 1.18 -1.37
N THR A 62 -14.60 1.08 -2.64
CA THR A 62 -15.37 -0.05 -3.17
C THR A 62 -14.42 -1.07 -3.78
N LEU A 63 -14.61 -2.36 -3.48
CA LEU A 63 -13.90 -3.45 -4.14
C LEU A 63 -14.40 -3.58 -5.58
N LEU A 64 -13.48 -3.56 -6.54
CA LEU A 64 -13.81 -3.67 -7.97
C LEU A 64 -13.34 -4.98 -8.58
N HIS A 65 -12.17 -5.46 -8.17
CA HIS A 65 -11.59 -6.69 -8.67
C HIS A 65 -10.72 -7.34 -7.59
N GLU A 66 -10.69 -8.66 -7.59
CA GLU A 66 -9.81 -9.46 -6.77
C GLU A 66 -9.22 -10.54 -7.68
N GLU A 67 -7.89 -10.66 -7.66
CA GLU A 67 -7.19 -11.69 -8.42
C GLU A 67 -7.36 -13.06 -7.78
N ALA A 68 -7.25 -14.12 -8.58
CA ALA A 68 -7.14 -15.46 -8.05
C ALA A 68 -5.91 -15.58 -7.11
N PRO A 69 -6.02 -16.31 -5.99
CA PRO A 69 -4.90 -16.49 -5.07
C PRO A 69 -3.67 -17.06 -5.77
N LYS A 70 -2.51 -16.42 -5.56
CA LYS A 70 -1.23 -16.87 -6.10
C LYS A 70 -0.43 -17.55 -5.00
N LYS A 71 -0.09 -18.82 -5.22
CA LYS A 71 0.67 -19.60 -4.26
C LYS A 71 2.15 -19.26 -4.27
N PHE A 72 2.75 -19.25 -3.10
CA PHE A 72 4.20 -19.23 -2.93
C PHE A 72 4.62 -20.31 -1.92
N ASP A 73 5.83 -20.83 -2.12
CA ASP A 73 6.45 -21.82 -1.24
C ASP A 73 7.96 -21.68 -1.36
N LYS A 74 8.62 -21.35 -0.26
CA LYS A 74 10.08 -21.16 -0.23
C LYS A 74 10.67 -21.64 1.08
N LEU A 75 11.74 -22.42 0.96
CA LEU A 75 12.53 -22.92 2.08
C LEU A 75 13.80 -22.08 2.24
N PHE A 76 14.11 -21.70 3.48
CA PHE A 76 15.29 -20.94 3.86
C PHE A 76 16.13 -21.73 4.87
N GLU A 77 17.43 -21.78 4.65
CA GLU A 77 18.40 -22.24 5.65
C GLU A 77 18.78 -21.07 6.56
N LEU A 78 18.72 -21.26 7.87
CA LEU A 78 19.13 -20.26 8.85
C LEU A 78 20.64 -20.25 9.00
N PHE A 79 21.27 -19.10 8.72
CA PHE A 79 22.70 -18.90 8.88
C PHE A 79 23.12 -18.83 10.37
N ASP A 80 22.34 -18.12 11.18
CA ASP A 80 22.56 -17.99 12.63
C ASP A 80 21.27 -18.38 13.38
N PRO A 81 21.08 -19.68 13.66
CA PRO A 81 19.91 -20.16 14.39
C PRO A 81 19.81 -19.60 15.81
N ASP A 82 20.94 -19.42 16.50
CA ASP A 82 20.94 -18.95 17.88
C ASP A 82 20.39 -17.54 17.97
N ALA A 83 20.88 -16.62 17.14
CA ALA A 83 20.34 -15.27 17.07
C ALA A 83 18.84 -15.29 16.70
N PHE A 84 18.45 -16.11 15.72
CA PHE A 84 17.06 -16.20 15.25
C PHE A 84 16.08 -16.68 16.33
N PHE A 85 16.42 -17.70 17.10
CA PHE A 85 15.51 -18.28 18.10
C PHE A 85 15.58 -17.59 19.47
N GLN A 86 16.64 -16.84 19.76
CA GLN A 86 16.83 -16.19 21.07
C GLN A 86 16.54 -14.69 21.06
N SER A 87 16.61 -14.02 19.90
CA SER A 87 16.37 -12.58 19.77
C SER A 87 15.13 -12.29 18.94
N TYR A 88 14.15 -11.62 19.56
CA TYR A 88 12.95 -11.14 18.89
C TYR A 88 13.26 -10.25 17.67
N LEU A 89 14.22 -9.33 17.79
CA LEU A 89 14.58 -8.42 16.71
C LEU A 89 15.23 -9.17 15.54
N ALA A 90 16.17 -10.08 15.83
CA ALA A 90 16.82 -10.88 14.80
C ALA A 90 15.82 -11.78 14.06
N CYS A 91 14.89 -12.40 14.80
CA CYS A 91 13.82 -13.21 14.23
C CYS A 91 12.91 -12.38 13.29
N ARG A 92 12.44 -11.23 13.77
CA ARG A 92 11.59 -10.31 13.01
C ARG A 92 12.27 -9.86 11.71
N ASP A 93 13.52 -9.45 11.80
CA ASP A 93 14.28 -8.93 10.65
C ASP A 93 14.59 -10.05 9.64
N ALA A 94 14.91 -11.25 10.12
CA ALA A 94 15.08 -12.42 9.27
C ALA A 94 13.78 -12.81 8.55
N ILE A 95 12.63 -12.85 9.24
CA ILE A 95 11.32 -13.12 8.61
C ILE A 95 11.00 -12.05 7.56
N HIS A 96 11.25 -10.78 7.86
CA HIS A 96 11.06 -9.69 6.90
C HIS A 96 11.93 -9.87 5.65
N GLN A 97 13.20 -10.21 5.82
CA GLN A 97 14.11 -10.51 4.70
C GLN A 97 13.67 -11.75 3.91
N MET A 98 13.21 -12.81 4.57
CA MET A 98 12.68 -14.00 3.91
C MET A 98 11.46 -13.67 3.04
N LEU A 99 10.52 -12.86 3.56
CA LEU A 99 9.37 -12.36 2.79
C LEU A 99 9.83 -11.54 1.57
N ALA A 100 10.81 -10.65 1.75
CA ALA A 100 11.37 -9.84 0.66
C ALA A 100 12.08 -10.69 -0.41
N GLN A 101 12.67 -11.82 -0.02
CA GLN A 101 13.30 -12.76 -0.94
C GLN A 101 12.31 -13.76 -1.55
N THR A 102 11.06 -13.80 -1.10
CA THR A 102 10.05 -14.74 -1.62
C THR A 102 9.48 -14.21 -2.94
N PRO A 103 9.53 -14.99 -4.05
CA PRO A 103 8.93 -14.59 -5.31
C PRO A 103 7.46 -14.19 -5.13
N LEU A 104 6.97 -13.26 -5.96
CA LEU A 104 5.64 -12.64 -5.85
C LEU A 104 5.49 -11.67 -4.66
N VAL A 105 5.92 -12.04 -3.46
CA VAL A 105 5.82 -11.20 -2.26
C VAL A 105 6.85 -10.06 -2.30
N GLY A 106 8.09 -10.36 -2.67
CA GLY A 106 9.18 -9.39 -2.80
C GLY A 106 9.01 -8.34 -3.91
N GLU A 107 7.98 -8.46 -4.75
CA GLU A 107 7.65 -7.42 -5.75
C GLU A 107 7.00 -6.18 -5.13
N PHE A 108 6.53 -6.29 -3.89
CA PHE A 108 5.86 -5.23 -3.16
C PHE A 108 6.79 -4.53 -2.18
N ASP A 109 6.45 -3.28 -1.84
CA ASP A 109 7.19 -2.53 -0.84
C ASP A 109 6.76 -2.99 0.56
N LEU A 110 7.57 -3.88 1.14
CA LEU A 110 7.31 -4.49 2.45
C LEU A 110 7.73 -3.59 3.62
N ALA A 111 8.07 -2.32 3.41
CA ALA A 111 8.39 -1.39 4.49
C ALA A 111 7.29 -1.40 5.57
N PRO A 112 7.64 -1.32 6.87
CA PRO A 112 6.68 -1.44 7.97
C PRO A 112 5.47 -0.51 7.84
N ASP A 113 5.68 0.73 7.39
CA ASP A 113 4.62 1.74 7.25
C ASP A 113 3.58 1.38 6.18
N ASN A 114 3.85 0.43 5.28
CA ASN A 114 2.90 -0.02 4.27
C ASN A 114 1.96 -1.13 4.75
N TRP A 115 2.15 -1.65 5.97
CA TRP A 115 1.29 -2.68 6.55
C TRP A 115 0.16 -2.05 7.37
N ASP A 116 -1.06 -2.54 7.19
CA ASP A 116 -2.20 -2.29 8.09
C ASP A 116 -1.98 -3.05 9.41
N ASP A 117 -1.54 -4.31 9.30
CA ASP A 117 -1.25 -5.21 10.42
C ASP A 117 0.09 -5.90 10.13
N PHE A 118 1.16 -5.51 10.84
CA PHE A 118 2.53 -5.95 10.55
C PHE A 118 2.80 -7.39 10.98
N LEU A 119 2.71 -8.31 10.03
CA LEU A 119 2.80 -9.75 10.25
C LEU A 119 4.10 -10.27 10.89
N PRO A 120 5.31 -9.74 10.57
CA PRO A 120 6.55 -10.25 11.17
C PRO A 120 6.64 -10.07 12.69
N HIS A 121 5.88 -9.14 13.30
CA HIS A 121 5.86 -8.98 14.77
C HIS A 121 5.28 -10.22 15.46
N ASP A 122 4.12 -10.67 14.98
CA ASP A 122 3.39 -11.78 15.58
C ASP A 122 4.16 -13.10 15.40
N LEU A 123 4.74 -13.28 14.21
CA LEU A 123 5.55 -14.46 13.89
C LEU A 123 6.83 -14.54 14.72
N ALA A 124 7.54 -13.43 14.90
CA ALA A 124 8.76 -13.40 15.71
C ALA A 124 8.44 -13.72 17.18
N THR A 125 7.36 -13.15 17.71
CA THR A 125 6.87 -13.42 19.06
C THR A 125 6.53 -14.90 19.25
N PHE A 126 5.80 -15.49 18.30
CA PHE A 126 5.45 -16.91 18.33
C PHE A 126 6.69 -17.80 18.29
N THR A 127 7.61 -17.55 17.36
CA THR A 127 8.76 -18.42 17.09
C THR A 127 9.75 -18.42 18.24
N VAL A 128 10.15 -17.24 18.72
CA VAL A 128 11.03 -17.12 19.91
C VAL A 128 10.33 -17.67 21.16
N GLY A 129 9.02 -17.44 21.30
CA GLY A 129 8.24 -17.98 22.41
C GLY A 129 8.20 -19.52 22.41
N ALA A 130 8.07 -20.15 21.24
CA ALA A 130 8.10 -21.60 21.09
C ALA A 130 9.48 -22.18 21.44
N ALA A 131 10.56 -21.60 20.89
CA ALA A 131 11.92 -22.06 21.19
C ALA A 131 12.28 -21.95 22.68
N ARG A 132 11.79 -20.91 23.38
CA ARG A 132 11.98 -20.78 24.83
C ARG A 132 11.31 -21.90 25.62
N ARG A 133 10.06 -22.26 25.26
CA ARG A 133 9.34 -23.37 25.92
C ARG A 133 10.05 -24.70 25.68
N ASP A 134 10.47 -24.95 24.45
CA ASP A 134 11.18 -26.17 24.09
C ASP A 134 12.49 -26.31 24.90
N ALA A 135 13.23 -25.21 25.08
CA ALA A 135 14.45 -25.17 25.88
C ALA A 135 14.21 -25.37 27.39
N ASP A 136 13.10 -24.86 27.92
CA ASP A 136 12.71 -25.08 29.33
C ASP A 136 12.32 -26.55 29.57
N GLU A 137 11.66 -27.20 28.61
CA GLU A 137 11.21 -28.60 28.71
C GLU A 137 12.34 -29.63 28.50
N HIS A 138 13.21 -29.41 27.50
CA HIS A 138 14.24 -30.38 27.08
C HIS A 138 15.64 -30.05 27.64
N GLY A 139 15.78 -28.93 28.35
CA GLY A 139 17.05 -28.36 28.76
C GLY A 139 17.73 -27.58 27.62
N ARG A 140 18.63 -26.65 27.96
CA ARG A 140 19.39 -25.79 27.01
C ARG A 140 20.42 -26.55 26.15
N VAL A 141 20.13 -27.77 25.73
CA VAL A 141 20.94 -28.51 24.76
C VAL A 141 20.72 -27.85 23.39
N ASP A 142 21.69 -27.92 22.48
CA ASP A 142 21.70 -27.30 21.15
C ASP A 142 20.55 -27.79 20.25
N LEU A 143 19.33 -27.31 20.53
CA LEU A 143 18.09 -27.69 19.85
C LEU A 143 18.09 -27.09 18.44
N ARG A 144 17.89 -27.95 17.45
CA ARG A 144 17.73 -27.56 16.04
C ARG A 144 16.26 -27.60 15.66
N TYR A 145 15.81 -26.61 14.90
CA TYR A 145 14.40 -26.41 14.60
C TYR A 145 14.14 -26.38 13.10
N SER A 146 12.99 -26.96 12.73
CA SER A 146 12.31 -26.69 11.47
C SER A 146 11.06 -25.88 11.78
N VAL A 147 10.93 -24.71 11.16
CA VAL A 147 9.76 -23.85 11.31
C VAL A 147 8.99 -23.84 9.99
N ASP A 148 7.74 -24.28 10.04
CA ASP A 148 6.81 -24.23 8.89
C ASP A 148 5.80 -23.12 9.14
N ILE A 149 5.78 -22.11 8.27
CA ILE A 149 4.94 -20.93 8.39
C ILE A 149 3.97 -20.87 7.21
N ASP A 150 2.69 -20.97 7.53
CA ASP A 150 1.56 -20.84 6.60
C ASP A 150 1.02 -19.40 6.66
N LEU A 151 0.95 -18.74 5.50
CA LEU A 151 0.71 -17.31 5.38
C LEU A 151 -0.39 -17.01 4.36
N THR A 152 -1.30 -16.11 4.72
CA THR A 152 -2.12 -15.40 3.72
C THR A 152 -1.77 -13.93 3.75
N ILE A 153 -1.29 -13.40 2.62
CA ILE A 153 -0.93 -12.00 2.46
C ILE A 153 -1.95 -11.34 1.53
N TRP A 154 -2.65 -10.33 2.03
CA TRP A 154 -3.55 -9.50 1.23
C TRP A 154 -2.84 -8.20 0.85
N VAL A 155 -2.76 -7.95 -0.44
CA VAL A 155 -2.35 -6.66 -1.00
C VAL A 155 -3.61 -5.92 -1.45
N LYS A 156 -3.83 -4.73 -0.88
CA LYS A 156 -4.95 -3.86 -1.21
C LYS A 156 -4.41 -2.65 -1.98
N VAL A 157 -4.77 -2.54 -3.25
CA VAL A 157 -4.44 -1.41 -4.10
C VAL A 157 -5.63 -0.44 -4.10
N PHE A 158 -5.44 0.78 -3.62
CA PHE A 158 -6.48 1.80 -3.52
C PHE A 158 -6.23 2.93 -4.51
N TYR A 159 -7.11 3.09 -5.48
CA TYR A 159 -7.09 4.21 -6.42
C TYR A 159 -8.07 5.31 -5.99
N SER A 160 -7.61 6.57 -5.98
CA SER A 160 -8.44 7.73 -5.66
C SER A 160 -8.69 8.59 -6.90
N GLU A 161 -9.90 8.50 -7.46
CA GLU A 161 -10.30 9.36 -8.57
C GLU A 161 -10.26 10.85 -8.20
N PRO A 162 -10.71 11.30 -7.01
CA PRO A 162 -10.57 12.70 -6.62
C PRO A 162 -9.12 13.20 -6.62
N LYS A 163 -8.18 12.35 -6.18
CA LYS A 163 -6.74 12.67 -6.18
C LYS A 163 -6.18 12.72 -7.61
N ALA A 164 -6.53 11.74 -8.44
CA ALA A 164 -6.14 11.69 -9.85
C ALA A 164 -6.67 12.91 -10.63
N LEU A 165 -7.94 13.24 -10.44
CA LEU A 165 -8.60 14.38 -11.07
C LEU A 165 -7.92 15.70 -10.67
N LEU A 166 -7.58 15.85 -9.40
CA LEU A 166 -6.88 17.04 -8.91
C LEU A 166 -5.46 17.15 -9.50
N LEU A 167 -4.74 16.03 -9.61
CA LEU A 167 -3.42 15.98 -10.25
C LEU A 167 -3.51 16.36 -11.74
N ALA A 168 -4.46 15.79 -12.48
CA ALA A 168 -4.70 16.10 -13.89
C ALA A 168 -5.05 17.58 -14.11
N CYS A 169 -5.94 18.12 -13.25
CA CYS A 169 -6.31 19.53 -13.25
C CYS A 169 -5.10 20.44 -13.01
N ASN A 170 -4.26 20.11 -12.03
CA ASN A 170 -3.08 20.91 -11.68
C ASN A 170 -2.04 20.91 -12.81
N GLN A 171 -1.79 19.75 -13.42
CA GLN A 171 -0.90 19.64 -14.59
C GLN A 171 -1.37 20.52 -15.75
N ARG A 172 -2.68 20.53 -16.04
CA ARG A 172 -3.22 21.37 -17.13
C ARG A 172 -3.20 22.86 -16.78
N ALA A 173 -3.48 23.22 -15.53
CA ALA A 173 -3.44 24.62 -15.07
C ALA A 173 -2.03 25.22 -15.04
N ALA A 174 -0.98 24.39 -14.96
CA ALA A 174 0.41 24.83 -15.09
C ALA A 174 0.73 25.31 -16.52
N VAL A 175 0.12 24.70 -17.54
CA VAL A 175 0.32 25.05 -18.96
C VAL A 175 -0.42 26.34 -19.33
N THR A 176 -1.59 26.58 -18.75
CA THR A 176 -2.42 27.78 -19.01
C THR A 176 -2.05 28.99 -18.13
N ARG A 177 -0.81 29.08 -17.63
CA ARG A 177 -0.36 30.25 -16.86
C ARG A 177 -0.26 31.48 -17.77
N CYS A 178 -1.35 32.22 -17.92
CA CYS A 178 -1.29 33.60 -18.41
C CYS A 178 -0.64 34.48 -17.32
N LEU A 179 0.35 35.28 -17.72
CA LEU A 179 1.17 36.15 -16.85
C LEU A 179 0.40 37.30 -16.17
N PHE A 180 -0.91 37.43 -16.37
CA PHE A 180 -1.73 38.58 -15.95
C PHE A 180 -2.93 38.24 -15.05
N ALA A 181 -3.10 37.00 -14.59
CA ALA A 181 -4.19 36.66 -13.69
C ALA A 181 -3.83 37.06 -12.24
N ALA A 182 -4.58 38.01 -11.67
CA ALA A 182 -4.53 38.32 -10.25
C ALA A 182 -4.66 37.01 -9.44
N THR A 183 -3.68 36.75 -8.57
CA THR A 183 -3.70 35.55 -7.74
C THR A 183 -4.79 35.72 -6.69
N PRO A 184 -5.80 34.84 -6.63
CA PRO A 184 -6.77 34.87 -5.54
C PRO A 184 -6.01 34.78 -4.20
N THR A 185 -6.43 35.59 -3.23
CA THR A 185 -5.75 35.73 -1.93
C THR A 185 -6.29 34.75 -0.89
N ASP A 186 -7.55 34.34 -1.04
CA ASP A 186 -8.30 33.52 -0.10
C ASP A 186 -8.97 32.30 -0.77
N CYS A 187 -9.16 31.25 0.04
CA CYS A 187 -9.88 30.05 -0.37
C CYS A 187 -11.37 30.21 -0.08
N CYS A 188 -12.23 30.21 -1.12
CA CYS A 188 -13.67 30.41 -0.93
C CYS A 188 -14.42 29.23 -0.26
N VAL A 189 -13.71 28.18 0.18
CA VAL A 189 -14.27 27.04 0.90
C VAL A 189 -14.12 27.21 2.42
N CYS A 190 -12.91 27.55 2.90
CA CYS A 190 -12.65 27.81 4.32
C CYS A 190 -12.64 29.30 4.68
N MET A 191 -12.62 30.20 3.68
CA MET A 191 -12.50 31.65 3.83
C MET A 191 -11.17 32.09 4.48
N GLU A 192 -10.14 31.26 4.41
CA GLU A 192 -8.79 31.55 4.92
C GLU A 192 -7.81 31.88 3.78
N ASP A 193 -6.78 32.67 4.10
CA ASP A 193 -5.72 33.05 3.16
C ASP A 193 -4.85 31.85 2.76
N PHE A 194 -4.27 31.91 1.56
CA PHE A 194 -3.32 30.89 1.09
C PHE A 194 -1.93 30.95 1.76
N VAL A 195 -1.68 31.93 2.63
CA VAL A 195 -0.36 32.22 3.24
C VAL A 195 -0.28 31.80 4.71
N ALA A 196 -1.35 31.24 5.30
CA ALA A 196 -1.34 30.84 6.70
C ALA A 196 -0.36 29.66 6.96
N PRO A 197 0.40 29.66 8.08
CA PRO A 197 1.53 28.73 8.31
C PRO A 197 1.11 27.32 8.78
N ARG A 198 -0.17 26.96 8.64
CA ARG A 198 -0.66 25.63 9.02
C ARG A 198 -0.45 24.69 7.85
N ASP A 199 0.75 24.14 7.84
CA ASP A 199 1.25 23.12 6.92
C ASP A 199 1.43 23.61 5.49
N SER A 200 2.44 23.06 4.83
CA SER A 200 2.80 23.28 3.43
C SER A 200 1.76 22.71 2.45
N ASP A 201 0.46 22.89 2.73
CA ASP A 201 -0.65 22.36 1.95
C ASP A 201 -0.85 23.20 0.69
N THR A 202 -0.17 22.75 -0.34
CA THR A 202 -0.07 23.36 -1.68
C THR A 202 -1.42 23.89 -2.17
N THR A 203 -1.51 25.19 -2.41
CA THR A 203 -2.61 25.81 -3.17
C THR A 203 -2.72 25.13 -4.53
N VAL A 204 -3.91 24.64 -4.87
CA VAL A 204 -4.17 24.03 -6.17
C VAL A 204 -5.04 24.96 -7.00
N ARG A 205 -4.64 25.18 -8.25
CA ARG A 205 -5.43 25.92 -9.23
C ARG A 205 -6.06 24.98 -10.23
N LEU A 206 -7.37 25.12 -10.42
CA LEU A 206 -8.13 24.37 -11.41
C LEU A 206 -7.98 24.98 -12.82
N PRO A 207 -8.29 24.24 -13.90
CA PRO A 207 -8.27 24.76 -15.27
C PRO A 207 -9.23 25.93 -15.53
N CYS A 208 -10.21 26.16 -14.66
CA CYS A 208 -11.09 27.33 -14.67
C CYS A 208 -10.50 28.55 -13.92
N SER A 209 -9.20 28.51 -13.59
CA SER A 209 -8.42 29.54 -12.88
C SER A 209 -8.75 29.76 -11.41
N HIS A 210 -9.76 29.10 -10.84
CA HIS A 210 -10.04 29.16 -9.40
C HIS A 210 -9.03 28.36 -8.58
N ALA A 211 -8.63 28.91 -7.44
CA ALA A 211 -7.67 28.30 -6.50
C ALA A 211 -8.33 27.91 -5.18
N PHE A 212 -7.81 26.85 -4.57
CA PHE A 212 -8.28 26.27 -3.31
C PHE A 212 -7.10 25.63 -2.57
N HIS A 213 -7.17 25.51 -1.23
CA HIS A 213 -6.26 24.61 -0.53
C HIS A 213 -6.54 23.17 -0.97
N ARG A 214 -5.49 22.35 -1.07
CA ARG A 214 -5.63 20.94 -1.43
C ARG A 214 -6.57 20.21 -0.46
N ALA A 215 -6.45 20.47 0.84
CA ALA A 215 -7.34 19.94 1.88
C ALA A 215 -8.80 20.41 1.73
N CYS A 216 -9.06 21.58 1.13
CA CYS A 216 -10.41 22.09 0.91
C CYS A 216 -11.07 21.49 -0.34
N ILE A 217 -10.33 21.40 -1.45
CA ILE A 217 -10.90 20.93 -2.72
C ILE A 217 -11.06 19.41 -2.78
N LEU A 218 -10.16 18.65 -2.15
CA LEU A 218 -10.20 17.19 -2.24
C LEU A 218 -11.51 16.59 -1.66
N PRO A 219 -12.00 17.00 -0.47
CA PRO A 219 -13.32 16.59 0.05
C PRO A 219 -14.49 16.93 -0.87
N TRP A 220 -14.42 18.06 -1.58
CA TRP A 220 -15.44 18.45 -2.55
C TRP A 220 -15.47 17.50 -3.75
N LEU A 221 -14.30 17.10 -4.26
CA LEU A 221 -14.20 16.18 -5.38
C LEU A 221 -14.70 14.76 -5.06
N TYR A 222 -14.80 14.39 -3.78
CA TYR A 222 -15.54 13.18 -3.38
C TYR A 222 -17.06 13.33 -3.58
N LYS A 223 -17.61 14.54 -3.64
CA LYS A 223 -19.05 14.81 -3.79
C LYS A 223 -19.44 15.22 -5.22
N ALA A 224 -18.60 15.98 -5.91
CA ALA A 224 -18.90 16.50 -7.24
C ALA A 224 -17.65 16.67 -8.10
N SER A 225 -17.77 16.41 -9.40
CA SER A 225 -16.71 16.61 -10.40
C SER A 225 -16.64 18.05 -10.94
N THR A 226 -17.15 19.04 -10.20
CA THR A 226 -17.31 20.43 -10.66
C THR A 226 -16.56 21.41 -9.76
N CYS A 227 -16.18 22.57 -10.30
CA CYS A 227 -15.61 23.64 -9.49
C CYS A 227 -16.63 24.17 -8.45
N PRO A 228 -16.28 24.29 -7.15
CA PRO A 228 -17.18 24.86 -6.13
C PRO A 228 -17.66 26.28 -6.45
N LYS A 229 -16.82 27.07 -7.14
CA LYS A 229 -17.08 28.50 -7.41
C LYS A 229 -17.88 28.75 -8.68
N CYS A 230 -17.53 28.10 -9.80
CA CYS A 230 -18.17 28.36 -11.10
C CYS A 230 -18.86 27.15 -11.73
N ARG A 231 -18.89 26.00 -11.05
CA ARG A 231 -19.50 24.74 -11.52
C ARG A 231 -18.91 24.16 -12.81
N HIS A 232 -17.78 24.68 -13.29
CA HIS A 232 -17.05 24.12 -14.44
C HIS A 232 -16.79 22.63 -14.26
N GLY A 233 -17.14 21.83 -15.27
CA GLY A 233 -16.98 20.37 -15.24
C GLY A 233 -15.52 19.94 -15.40
N LEU A 234 -15.05 19.11 -14.47
CA LEU A 234 -13.66 18.66 -14.38
C LEU A 234 -13.45 17.22 -14.88
N ALA A 235 -14.50 16.39 -14.97
CA ALA A 235 -14.41 14.96 -15.31
C ALA A 235 -13.57 14.67 -16.58
N LYS A 236 -13.73 15.48 -17.63
CA LYS A 236 -12.97 15.36 -18.88
C LYS A 236 -11.45 15.41 -18.72
N TYR A 237 -10.93 16.04 -17.67
CA TYR A 237 -9.50 16.09 -17.40
C TYR A 237 -8.98 14.78 -16.80
N LEU A 238 -9.84 14.04 -16.09
CA LEU A 238 -9.50 12.71 -15.59
C LEU A 238 -9.42 11.72 -16.75
N ASP A 239 -10.47 11.63 -17.57
CA ASP A 239 -10.54 10.70 -18.71
C ASP A 239 -9.32 10.85 -19.64
N ALA A 240 -8.93 12.09 -19.95
CA ALA A 240 -7.77 12.39 -20.79
C ALA A 240 -6.42 12.02 -20.14
N ALA A 241 -6.33 12.03 -18.81
CA ALA A 241 -5.09 11.74 -18.10
C ALA A 241 -4.92 10.24 -17.82
N THR A 242 -6.02 9.51 -17.62
CA THR A 242 -6.01 8.10 -17.22
C THR A 242 -6.41 7.14 -18.33
N ASP A 243 -6.80 7.63 -19.52
CA ASP A 243 -7.29 6.82 -20.64
C ASP A 243 -8.33 5.75 -20.21
N THR A 244 -9.12 6.12 -19.21
CA THR A 244 -10.02 5.22 -18.48
C THR A 244 -11.22 6.05 -18.07
N PRO A 245 -12.46 5.61 -18.39
CA PRO A 245 -13.65 6.34 -17.99
C PRO A 245 -13.76 6.48 -16.47
N MET A 246 -14.30 7.60 -16.01
CA MET A 246 -14.69 7.78 -14.60
C MET A 246 -15.55 6.60 -14.10
N GLY A 247 -15.28 6.14 -12.88
CA GLY A 247 -15.87 4.96 -12.27
C GLY A 247 -15.20 3.64 -12.64
N LYS A 248 -14.06 3.66 -13.34
CA LYS A 248 -13.27 2.47 -13.68
C LYS A 248 -11.85 2.58 -13.13
N PHE A 249 -11.26 1.43 -12.79
CA PHE A 249 -9.89 1.37 -12.27
C PHE A 249 -8.88 1.41 -13.44
N PRO A 250 -7.95 2.39 -13.48
CA PRO A 250 -6.96 2.46 -14.56
C PRO A 250 -6.00 1.27 -14.52
N GLY A 251 -5.76 0.66 -15.67
CA GLY A 251 -4.82 -0.46 -15.79
C GLY A 251 -5.39 -1.85 -15.45
N LEU A 252 -6.67 -1.96 -15.06
CA LEU A 252 -7.31 -3.27 -15.06
C LEU A 252 -7.58 -3.71 -16.52
N PRO A 253 -7.31 -4.99 -16.87
CA PRO A 253 -7.67 -5.51 -18.19
C PRO A 253 -9.18 -5.35 -18.40
N LYS A 254 -9.57 -4.84 -19.57
CA LYS A 254 -10.99 -4.76 -19.95
C LYS A 254 -11.54 -6.20 -20.00
N PRO A 255 -12.72 -6.48 -19.42
CA PRO A 255 -13.37 -7.77 -19.67
C PRO A 255 -13.56 -7.91 -21.19
N SER A 256 -13.09 -9.03 -21.73
CA SER A 256 -13.21 -9.42 -23.14
C SER A 256 -14.66 -9.57 -23.56
#